data_AF-A0A1I8IJ44-F1
#
_entry.id   AF-A0A1I8IJ44-F1
#
_cell.length_a   1.000
_cell.length_b   1.000
_cell.length_c   1.000
_cell.angle_alpha   90.00
_cell.angle_beta   90.00
_cell.angle_gamma   90.00
#
_symmetry.space_group_name_H-M   'P 1'
#
loop_
_entity.id
_entity.type
_entity.pdbx_description
1 polymer ?
#
loop_
_entity_poly.entity_id
_entity_poly.type
_entity_poly.pdbx_seq_one_letter_code
_entity_poly.pdbx_strand_id
1 'polypeptide(L)'
;MSGRGRRRGRGGPGDNGWGEFGGYMEAKKSKLAAQFEQEISSDEADEAASGDRAEHIRPIFAGVCIHVDGYTEPPAHELKRLMQKYGGRYAHYYSRAEVSHTVASQLATSKLKALQPDRIVVTPRWITDSLKAGKRLNEAPYRLRVGQEAPNPPPPSCSPSKGASAAMGRPEYIGQFYANSRLHHISAW
;
A
#
# COMPACT_ATOMS: atom_id res chain seq x y z
N MET A 1 47.17 -41.24 -7.61
CA MET A 1 45.86 -41.18 -6.92
C MET A 1 45.73 -39.86 -6.21
N SER A 2 44.90 -38.93 -6.71
CA SER A 2 44.41 -37.79 -5.92
C SER A 2 43.26 -37.12 -6.68
N GLY A 3 42.06 -37.25 -6.10
CA GLY A 3 40.77 -37.03 -6.74
C GLY A 3 40.42 -35.56 -6.97
N ARG A 4 39.71 -35.31 -8.07
CA ARG A 4 39.00 -34.06 -8.33
C ARG A 4 37.79 -33.98 -7.40
N GLY A 5 37.83 -33.08 -6.43
CA GLY A 5 36.69 -32.72 -5.60
C GLY A 5 35.60 -32.07 -6.44
N ARG A 6 34.51 -32.81 -6.69
CA ARG A 6 33.26 -32.25 -7.23
C ARG A 6 32.66 -31.31 -6.18
N ARG A 7 32.68 -30.00 -6.45
CA ARG A 7 31.83 -29.03 -5.73
C ARG A 7 30.37 -29.44 -5.91
N ARG A 8 29.74 -29.90 -4.83
CA ARG A 8 28.30 -30.14 -4.74
C ARG A 8 27.58 -28.81 -4.96
N GLY A 9 26.60 -28.82 -5.88
CA GLY A 9 25.74 -27.69 -6.17
C GLY A 9 25.05 -27.19 -4.91
N ARG A 10 25.11 -25.87 -4.72
CA ARG A 10 24.37 -25.13 -3.70
C ARG A 10 22.87 -25.35 -3.95
N GLY A 11 22.14 -25.69 -2.89
CA GLY A 11 20.74 -26.12 -2.92
C GLY A 11 19.82 -25.29 -3.80
N GLY A 12 18.92 -25.99 -4.48
CA GLY A 12 17.81 -25.40 -5.22
C GLY A 12 16.88 -24.58 -4.31
N PRO A 13 16.07 -23.67 -4.90
CA PRO A 13 15.23 -22.76 -4.14
C PRO A 13 14.28 -23.56 -3.24
N GLY A 14 14.18 -23.16 -1.97
CA GLY A 14 13.36 -23.83 -0.97
C GLY A 14 11.93 -24.00 -1.44
N ASP A 15 11.54 -25.25 -1.67
CA ASP A 15 10.16 -25.68 -1.78
C ASP A 15 9.47 -25.36 -0.45
N ASN A 16 8.71 -24.28 -0.45
CA ASN A 16 7.96 -23.81 0.70
C ASN A 16 6.59 -24.50 0.83
N GLY A 17 6.35 -25.61 0.11
CA GLY A 17 5.09 -26.38 0.19
C GLY A 17 3.90 -25.68 -0.45
N TRP A 18 4.12 -24.55 -1.12
CA TRP A 18 3.11 -23.77 -1.85
C TRP A 18 3.46 -23.62 -3.33
N GLY A 19 4.46 -24.35 -3.83
CA GLY A 19 4.98 -24.21 -5.20
C GLY A 19 3.94 -24.42 -6.30
N GLU A 20 2.98 -25.32 -6.06
CA GLU A 20 1.89 -25.60 -7.00
C GLU A 20 0.92 -24.43 -7.18
N PHE A 21 0.76 -23.58 -6.16
CA PHE A 21 -0.11 -22.39 -6.20
C PHE A 21 0.67 -21.09 -6.49
N GLY A 22 1.94 -21.19 -6.89
CA GLY A 22 2.83 -20.04 -7.09
C GLY A 22 3.30 -19.37 -5.79
N GLY A 23 3.13 -20.04 -4.64
CA GLY A 23 3.54 -19.58 -3.32
C GLY A 23 2.40 -18.99 -2.48
N TYR A 24 2.65 -18.78 -1.18
CA TYR A 24 1.68 -18.23 -0.22
C TYR A 24 1.08 -16.87 -0.66
N MET A 25 1.90 -16.00 -1.26
CA MET A 25 1.48 -14.66 -1.68
C MET A 25 0.49 -14.69 -2.84
N GLU A 26 0.60 -15.66 -3.74
CA GLU A 26 -0.31 -15.82 -4.87
C GLU A 26 -1.64 -16.40 -4.41
N ALA A 27 -1.61 -17.42 -3.54
CA ALA A 27 -2.80 -17.91 -2.85
C ALA A 27 -3.57 -16.81 -2.11
N LYS A 28 -2.85 -15.91 -1.44
CA LYS A 28 -3.45 -14.77 -0.75
C LYS A 28 -4.09 -13.77 -1.71
N LYS A 29 -3.44 -13.47 -2.84
CA LYS A 29 -4.01 -12.58 -3.87
C LYS A 29 -5.28 -13.18 -4.49
N SER A 30 -5.27 -14.47 -4.82
CA SER A 30 -6.44 -15.15 -5.37
C SER A 30 -7.60 -15.15 -4.38
N LYS A 31 -7.34 -15.35 -3.08
CA LYS A 31 -8.38 -15.23 -2.05
C LYS A 31 -8.97 -13.82 -1.98
N LEU A 32 -8.14 -12.78 -2.03
CA LEU A 32 -8.61 -11.39 -2.03
C LEU A 32 -9.43 -11.06 -3.28
N ALA A 33 -9.03 -11.59 -4.44
CA ALA A 33 -9.79 -11.43 -5.69
C ALA A 33 -11.14 -12.15 -5.62
N ALA A 34 -11.20 -13.37 -5.08
CA ALA A 34 -12.46 -14.09 -4.91
C ALA A 34 -13.41 -13.39 -3.93
N GLN A 35 -12.88 -12.83 -2.84
CA GLN A 35 -13.66 -12.03 -1.89
C GLN A 35 -14.23 -10.78 -2.57
N PHE A 36 -13.45 -10.13 -3.42
CA PHE A 36 -13.88 -8.97 -4.21
C PHE A 36 -15.04 -9.33 -5.17
N GLU A 37 -14.95 -10.46 -5.86
CA GLU A 37 -15.99 -10.92 -6.79
C GLU A 37 -17.28 -11.32 -6.06
N GLN A 38 -17.16 -11.93 -4.88
CA GLN A 38 -18.32 -12.23 -4.02
C GLN A 38 -19.03 -10.95 -3.55
N GLU A 39 -18.29 -9.94 -3.07
CA GLU A 39 -18.84 -8.63 -2.65
C GLU A 39 -19.62 -7.96 -3.80
N ILE A 40 -19.11 -8.01 -5.04
CA ILE A 40 -19.82 -7.48 -6.22
C ILE A 40 -21.14 -8.20 -6.43
N SER A 41 -21.13 -9.54 -6.44
CA SER A 41 -22.34 -10.33 -6.69
C SER A 41 -23.45 -10.11 -5.65
N SER A 42 -23.09 -9.86 -4.39
CA SER A 42 -24.07 -9.56 -3.34
C SER A 42 -24.67 -8.15 -3.50
N ASP A 43 -23.83 -7.14 -3.79
CA ASP A 43 -24.30 -5.77 -4.00
C ASP A 43 -25.23 -5.68 -5.23
N GLU A 44 -24.96 -6.46 -6.30
CA GLU A 44 -25.82 -6.52 -7.49
C GLU A 44 -27.19 -7.16 -7.20
N ALA A 45 -27.25 -8.17 -6.32
CA ALA A 45 -28.50 -8.83 -5.94
C ALA A 45 -29.40 -7.92 -5.07
N ASP A 46 -28.81 -7.15 -4.16
CA ASP A 46 -29.53 -6.23 -3.28
C ASP A 46 -30.05 -4.98 -4.03
N GLU A 47 -29.28 -4.43 -4.99
CA GLU A 47 -29.72 -3.29 -5.81
C GLU A 47 -30.81 -3.66 -6.83
N ALA A 48 -30.84 -4.90 -7.31
CA ALA A 48 -31.92 -5.38 -8.18
C ALA A 48 -33.28 -5.42 -7.46
N ALA A 49 -33.28 -5.52 -6.12
CA ALA A 49 -34.48 -5.54 -5.30
C ALA A 49 -35.02 -4.14 -4.95
N SER A 50 -34.20 -3.08 -5.03
CA SER A 50 -34.57 -1.74 -4.55
C SER A 50 -35.36 -0.89 -5.57
N GLY A 51 -35.46 -1.29 -6.85
CA GLY A 51 -36.39 -0.73 -7.84
C GLY A 51 -36.22 0.75 -8.22
N ASP A 52 -35.40 1.51 -7.49
CA ASP A 52 -35.08 2.89 -7.77
C ASP A 52 -34.05 2.95 -8.89
N ARG A 53 -34.56 3.15 -10.11
CA ARG A 53 -33.84 3.46 -11.36
C ARG A 53 -32.34 3.30 -11.24
N ALA A 54 -31.86 2.09 -11.51
CA ALA A 54 -30.49 1.83 -11.85
C ALA A 54 -30.09 2.79 -12.99
N GLU A 55 -29.56 3.95 -12.63
CA GLU A 55 -28.64 4.70 -13.48
C GLU A 55 -27.63 3.64 -13.87
N HIS A 56 -27.73 3.15 -15.11
CA HIS A 56 -26.98 1.99 -15.57
C HIS A 56 -25.53 2.22 -15.16
N ILE A 57 -25.04 1.48 -14.16
CA ILE A 57 -23.73 1.72 -13.59
C ILE A 57 -22.75 1.32 -14.68
N ARG A 58 -22.33 2.32 -15.46
CA ARG A 58 -21.44 2.07 -16.59
C ARG A 58 -20.11 1.65 -15.99
N PRO A 59 -19.45 0.63 -16.56
CA PRO A 59 -18.12 0.23 -16.11
C PRO A 59 -17.10 1.26 -16.60
N ILE A 60 -17.07 2.43 -15.95
CA ILE A 60 -16.23 3.58 -16.28
C ILE A 60 -14.75 3.21 -16.15
N PHE A 61 -14.42 2.33 -15.20
CA PHE A 61 -13.06 1.89 -14.89
C PHE A 61 -12.76 0.48 -15.41
N ALA A 62 -13.50 -0.02 -16.41
CA ALA A 62 -13.21 -1.29 -17.05
C ALA A 62 -11.73 -1.39 -17.47
N GLY A 63 -11.06 -2.47 -17.03
CA GLY A 63 -9.65 -2.73 -17.34
C GLY A 63 -8.65 -1.85 -16.56
N VAL A 64 -9.12 -1.01 -15.63
CA VAL A 64 -8.27 -0.24 -14.73
C VAL A 64 -8.06 -1.02 -13.45
N CYS A 65 -6.82 -1.16 -13.02
CA CYS A 65 -6.46 -1.71 -11.73
C CYS A 65 -5.67 -0.66 -10.95
N ILE A 66 -6.20 -0.25 -9.81
CA ILE A 66 -5.59 0.77 -8.96
C ILE A 66 -4.83 0.13 -7.80
N HIS A 67 -3.75 0.78 -7.41
CA HIS A 67 -3.11 0.58 -6.11
C HIS A 67 -3.06 1.92 -5.37
N VAL A 68 -3.49 1.95 -4.11
CA VAL A 68 -3.46 3.16 -3.30
C VAL A 68 -2.19 3.16 -2.44
N ASP A 69 -1.37 4.21 -2.54
CA ASP A 69 -0.19 4.42 -1.69
C ASP A 69 -0.41 5.63 -0.78
N GLY A 70 -0.38 5.38 0.54
CA GLY A 70 -0.47 6.41 1.57
C GLY A 70 -1.90 6.90 1.87
N TYR A 71 -1.99 8.12 2.40
CA TYR A 71 -3.24 8.76 2.77
C TYR A 71 -3.93 9.37 1.53
N THR A 72 -5.22 9.10 1.40
CA THR A 72 -6.08 9.65 0.34
C THR A 72 -7.38 10.18 0.90
N GLU A 73 -7.92 11.18 0.21
CA GLU A 73 -9.26 11.69 0.41
C GLU A 73 -9.99 11.60 -0.94
N PRO A 74 -10.99 10.71 -1.11
CA PRO A 74 -11.55 9.73 -0.15
C PRO A 74 -10.57 8.61 0.28
N PRO A 75 -10.83 7.91 1.41
CA PRO A 75 -9.94 6.86 1.93
C PRO A 75 -9.87 5.62 1.04
N ALA A 76 -8.80 4.83 1.19
CA ALA A 76 -8.50 3.68 0.33
C ALA A 76 -9.62 2.63 0.24
N HIS A 77 -10.35 2.37 1.34
CA HIS A 77 -11.46 1.42 1.35
C HIS A 77 -12.67 1.95 0.57
N GLU A 78 -12.90 3.26 0.57
CA GLU A 78 -13.94 3.90 -0.23
C GLU A 78 -13.58 3.85 -1.72
N LEU A 79 -12.31 4.13 -2.05
CA LEU A 79 -11.81 3.94 -3.43
C LEU A 79 -11.93 2.49 -3.88
N LYS A 80 -11.67 1.50 -3.00
CA LYS A 80 -11.93 0.08 -3.29
C LYS A 80 -13.39 -0.11 -3.67
N ARG A 81 -14.34 0.34 -2.83
CA ARG A 81 -15.79 0.22 -3.09
C ARG A 81 -16.20 0.86 -4.43
N LEU A 82 -15.71 2.07 -4.70
CA LEU A 82 -15.97 2.79 -5.95
C LEU A 82 -15.41 2.02 -7.16
N MET A 83 -14.22 1.45 -7.07
CA MET A 83 -13.70 0.65 -8.17
C MET A 83 -14.56 -0.59 -8.43
N GLN A 84 -14.95 -1.34 -7.39
CA GLN A 84 -15.80 -2.53 -7.61
C GLN A 84 -17.12 -2.15 -8.28
N LYS A 85 -17.77 -1.10 -7.77
CA LYS A 85 -19.05 -0.62 -8.29
C LYS A 85 -18.98 -0.22 -9.76
N TYR A 86 -17.90 0.44 -10.20
CA TYR A 86 -17.77 0.99 -11.56
C TYR A 86 -16.84 0.16 -12.48
N GLY A 87 -16.70 -1.15 -12.20
CA GLY A 87 -16.01 -2.12 -13.07
C GLY A 87 -14.48 -2.03 -13.06
N GLY A 88 -13.89 -1.36 -12.08
CA GLY A 88 -12.45 -1.32 -11.82
C GLY A 88 -11.99 -2.40 -10.86
N ARG A 89 -10.67 -2.63 -10.81
CA ARG A 89 -10.02 -3.60 -9.92
C ARG A 89 -9.18 -2.88 -8.86
N TYR A 90 -9.13 -3.43 -7.66
CA TYR A 90 -8.30 -2.91 -6.57
C TYR A 90 -7.19 -3.90 -6.19
N ALA A 91 -5.94 -3.47 -6.31
CA ALA A 91 -4.78 -4.26 -5.91
C ALA A 91 -4.31 -3.90 -4.50
N HIS A 92 -4.47 -4.84 -3.57
CA HIS A 92 -3.97 -4.71 -2.20
C HIS A 92 -2.45 -4.55 -2.13
N TYR A 93 -1.73 -5.20 -3.03
CA TYR A 93 -0.27 -5.13 -3.12
C TYR A 93 0.12 -4.59 -4.49
N TYR A 94 1.10 -3.68 -4.50
CA TYR A 94 1.64 -3.19 -5.75
C TYR A 94 2.25 -4.34 -6.56
N SER A 95 1.74 -4.54 -7.76
CA SER A 95 2.25 -5.52 -8.73
C SER A 95 2.46 -4.83 -10.06
N ARG A 96 3.69 -4.91 -10.58
CA ARG A 96 4.05 -4.25 -11.84
C ARG A 96 3.28 -4.79 -13.04
N ALA A 97 2.82 -6.03 -13.02
CA ALA A 97 2.08 -6.62 -14.14
C ALA A 97 0.60 -6.23 -14.13
N GLU A 98 0.04 -6.01 -12.94
CA GLU A 98 -1.41 -5.92 -12.74
C GLU A 98 -1.89 -4.47 -12.56
N VAL A 99 -1.12 -3.66 -11.85
CA VAL A 99 -1.49 -2.28 -11.51
C VAL A 99 -1.26 -1.37 -12.71
N SER A 100 -2.33 -0.75 -13.20
CA SER A 100 -2.24 0.26 -14.25
C SER A 100 -2.02 1.66 -13.68
N HIS A 101 -2.65 1.98 -12.55
CA HIS A 101 -2.61 3.31 -11.94
C HIS A 101 -2.26 3.23 -10.46
N THR A 102 -1.31 4.08 -10.03
CA THR A 102 -1.04 4.28 -8.60
C THR A 102 -1.74 5.55 -8.15
N VAL A 103 -2.58 5.44 -7.13
CA VAL A 103 -3.35 6.55 -6.58
C VAL A 103 -2.70 7.01 -5.29
N ALA A 104 -2.35 8.29 -5.21
CA ALA A 104 -1.80 8.88 -4.00
C ALA A 104 -2.09 10.37 -3.95
N SER A 105 -2.18 10.94 -2.75
CA SER A 105 -2.28 12.41 -2.59
C SER A 105 -0.93 13.08 -2.71
N GLN A 106 0.11 12.45 -2.15
CA GLN A 106 1.49 12.91 -2.20
C GLN A 106 2.41 11.70 -2.12
N LEU A 107 3.50 11.73 -2.88
CA LEU A 107 4.51 10.67 -2.90
C LEU A 107 5.91 11.28 -2.89
N ALA A 108 6.80 10.64 -2.14
CA ALA A 108 8.20 11.00 -2.13
C ALA A 108 8.79 10.84 -3.54
N THR A 109 9.68 11.76 -3.91
CA THR A 109 10.35 11.75 -5.21
C THR A 109 11.13 10.45 -5.47
N SER A 110 11.67 9.83 -4.41
CA SER A 110 12.32 8.52 -4.46
C SER A 110 11.36 7.40 -4.86
N LYS A 111 10.14 7.39 -4.32
CA LYS A 111 9.09 6.42 -4.70
C LYS A 111 8.64 6.62 -6.14
N LEU A 112 8.44 7.87 -6.58
CA LEU A 112 8.10 8.16 -7.99
C LEU A 112 9.17 7.65 -8.96
N LYS A 113 10.45 7.84 -8.63
CA LYS A 113 11.57 7.34 -9.44
C LYS A 113 11.71 5.81 -9.42
N ALA A 114 11.27 5.15 -8.35
CA ALA A 114 11.29 3.69 -8.23
C ALA A 114 10.18 3.00 -9.03
N LEU A 115 9.11 3.75 -9.34
CA LEU A 115 8.10 3.33 -10.31
C LEU A 115 8.68 3.44 -11.73
N GLN A 116 8.17 2.61 -12.63
CA GLN A 116 8.59 2.68 -14.04
C GLN A 116 8.18 4.04 -14.64
N PRO A 117 8.96 4.59 -15.60
CA PRO A 117 8.66 5.88 -16.22
C PRO A 117 7.28 5.92 -16.89
N ASP A 118 6.78 4.76 -17.29
CA ASP A 118 5.51 4.60 -18.01
C ASP A 118 4.32 4.45 -17.06
N ARG A 119 4.56 4.41 -15.74
CA ARG A 119 3.49 4.23 -14.74
C ARG A 119 2.77 5.54 -14.47
N ILE A 120 1.45 5.45 -14.48
CA ILE A 120 0.58 6.59 -14.25
C ILE A 120 0.32 6.72 -12.75
N VAL A 121 0.82 7.80 -12.17
CA VAL A 121 0.60 8.15 -10.76
C VAL A 121 -0.37 9.32 -10.70
N VAL A 122 -1.56 9.12 -10.14
CA VAL A 122 -2.66 10.09 -10.14
C VAL A 122 -3.15 10.41 -8.73
N THR A 123 -3.77 11.57 -8.60
CA THR A 123 -4.49 11.96 -7.38
C THR A 123 -5.85 11.24 -7.27
N PRO A 124 -6.36 11.01 -6.05
CA PRO A 124 -7.68 10.39 -5.83
C PRO A 124 -8.82 11.17 -6.49
N ARG A 125 -8.62 12.47 -6.72
CA ARG A 125 -9.57 13.34 -7.44
C ARG A 125 -9.90 12.85 -8.83
N TRP A 126 -8.97 12.18 -9.52
CA TRP A 126 -9.24 11.59 -10.83
C TRP A 126 -10.42 10.61 -10.79
N ILE A 127 -10.50 9.80 -9.73
CA ILE A 127 -11.58 8.84 -9.54
C ILE A 127 -12.88 9.58 -9.28
N THR A 128 -12.90 10.47 -8.27
CA THR A 128 -14.12 11.18 -7.89
C THR A 128 -14.67 12.05 -9.01
N ASP A 129 -13.81 12.71 -9.78
CA ASP A 129 -14.22 13.58 -10.88
C ASP A 129 -14.67 12.76 -12.09
N SER A 130 -14.06 11.60 -12.35
CA SER A 130 -14.53 10.67 -13.39
C SER A 130 -15.92 10.12 -13.08
N LEU A 131 -16.21 9.88 -11.80
CA LEU A 131 -17.54 9.48 -11.35
C LEU A 131 -18.57 10.60 -11.54
N LYS A 132 -18.24 11.82 -11.12
CA LYS A 132 -19.11 13.01 -11.33
C LYS A 132 -19.36 13.28 -12.81
N ALA A 133 -18.37 13.05 -13.66
CA ALA A 133 -18.48 13.22 -15.11
C ALA A 133 -19.17 12.03 -15.82
N GLY A 134 -19.40 10.91 -15.11
CA GLY A 134 -19.94 9.67 -15.67
C GLY A 134 -19.05 9.00 -16.74
N LYS A 135 -17.77 9.37 -16.82
CA LYS A 135 -16.81 8.86 -17.82
C LYS A 135 -15.39 8.95 -17.30
N ARG A 136 -14.50 8.09 -17.83
CA ARG A 136 -13.09 8.10 -17.47
C ARG A 136 -12.43 9.38 -17.98
N LEU A 137 -11.97 10.23 -17.07
CA LEU A 137 -11.26 11.46 -17.43
C LEU A 137 -9.81 11.16 -17.82
N ASN A 138 -9.20 12.09 -18.54
CA ASN A 138 -7.77 12.03 -18.84
C ASN A 138 -6.96 12.10 -17.54
N GLU A 139 -5.95 11.25 -17.41
CA GLU A 139 -5.10 11.15 -16.23
C GLU A 139 -4.09 12.30 -16.14
N ALA A 140 -3.68 12.87 -17.28
CA ALA A 140 -2.65 13.91 -17.37
C ALA A 140 -2.82 15.09 -16.39
N PRO A 141 -4.00 15.74 -16.24
CA PRO A 141 -4.19 16.84 -15.30
C PRO A 141 -4.11 16.41 -13.82
N TYR A 142 -4.33 15.13 -13.53
CA TYR A 142 -4.33 14.57 -12.18
C TYR A 142 -2.99 13.92 -11.81
N ARG A 143 -2.00 13.91 -12.71
CA ARG A 143 -0.70 13.29 -12.45
C ARG A 143 0.07 14.04 -11.37
N LEU A 144 0.62 13.28 -10.42
CA LEU A 144 1.52 13.81 -9.40
C LEU A 144 2.83 14.26 -10.05
N ARG A 145 3.13 15.56 -9.98
CA ARG A 145 4.40 16.11 -10.45
C ARG A 145 5.48 15.95 -9.38
N VAL A 146 6.66 15.51 -9.79
CA VAL A 146 7.88 15.52 -8.96
C VAL A 146 8.19 16.98 -8.58
N GLY A 147 8.16 17.32 -7.28
CA GLY A 147 8.63 18.63 -6.80
C GLY A 147 7.64 19.49 -6.01
N GLN A 148 6.39 19.04 -5.79
CA GLN A 148 5.49 19.65 -4.79
C GLN A 148 5.73 18.99 -3.43
N GLU A 149 6.96 19.08 -2.93
CA GLU A 149 7.20 18.92 -1.51
C GLU A 149 6.75 20.24 -0.88
N ALA A 150 5.60 20.23 -0.18
CA ALA A 150 5.45 21.18 0.91
C ALA A 150 6.72 21.02 1.78
N PRO A 151 7.41 22.10 2.15
CA PRO A 151 8.66 22.00 2.88
C PRO A 151 8.41 21.11 4.09
N ASN A 152 9.00 19.91 4.10
CA ASN A 152 8.95 19.07 5.28
C ASN A 152 9.50 19.94 6.40
N PRO A 153 8.74 20.17 7.49
CA PRO A 153 9.32 20.84 8.64
C PRO A 153 10.57 20.05 8.99
N PRO A 154 11.71 20.72 9.25
CA PRO A 154 12.93 20.02 9.60
C PRO A 154 12.59 19.04 10.72
N PRO A 155 13.16 17.82 10.71
CA PRO A 155 12.98 16.89 11.82
C PRO A 155 13.27 17.69 13.09
N PRO A 156 12.45 17.56 14.16
CA PRO A 156 12.67 18.33 15.37
C PRO A 156 14.14 18.14 15.74
N SER A 157 14.91 19.23 15.71
CA SER A 157 16.31 19.17 16.03
C SER A 157 16.34 18.68 17.47
N CYS A 158 16.72 17.41 17.63
CA CYS A 158 17.00 16.84 18.94
C CYS A 158 18.27 17.52 19.40
N SER A 159 18.13 18.75 19.83
CA SER A 159 19.15 19.49 20.54
C SER A 159 19.36 18.67 21.80
N PRO A 160 20.56 18.12 22.05
CA PRO A 160 20.83 17.52 23.34
C PRO A 160 20.53 18.60 24.37
N SER A 161 19.46 18.42 25.14
CA SER A 161 19.16 19.26 26.27
C SER A 161 20.42 19.27 27.13
N LYS A 162 21.00 20.46 27.33
CA LYS A 162 22.09 20.64 28.30
C LYS A 162 21.54 20.21 29.66
N GLY A 163 21.82 18.98 30.05
CA GLY A 163 21.23 18.36 31.23
C GLY A 163 21.88 17.03 31.52
N ALA A 164 23.00 17.09 32.26
CA ALA A 164 23.71 16.02 32.93
C ALA A 164 24.39 14.95 32.06
N SER A 165 25.73 15.00 32.05
CA SER A 165 26.58 13.83 31.84
C SER A 165 26.15 12.70 32.78
N ALA A 166 25.37 11.76 32.27
CA ALA A 166 25.07 10.51 32.96
C ALA A 166 26.28 9.59 32.83
N ALA A 167 27.30 9.85 33.65
CA ALA A 167 28.40 8.91 33.84
C ALA A 167 27.84 7.65 34.54
N MET A 168 28.05 6.48 33.93
CA MET A 168 27.63 5.14 34.38
C MET A 168 28.07 4.78 35.82
N GLY A 169 28.98 5.55 36.42
CA GLY A 169 29.51 5.34 37.77
C GLY A 169 28.80 6.07 38.91
N ARG A 170 27.67 6.74 38.66
CA ARG A 170 26.89 7.38 39.75
C ARG A 170 25.89 6.38 40.37
N PRO A 171 25.81 6.27 41.71
CA PRO A 171 24.91 5.33 42.38
C PRO A 171 23.42 5.56 42.03
N GLU A 172 23.05 6.81 41.72
CA GLU A 172 21.68 7.21 41.37
C GLU A 172 21.28 6.88 39.91
N TYR A 173 22.25 6.47 39.08
CA TYR A 173 22.05 6.29 37.63
C TYR A 173 21.03 5.20 37.31
N ILE A 174 21.09 4.08 38.03
CA ILE A 174 20.20 2.94 37.81
C ILE A 174 18.75 3.34 38.13
N GLY A 175 18.51 4.04 39.25
CA GLY A 175 17.18 4.51 39.62
C GLY A 175 16.58 5.49 38.61
N GLN A 176 17.37 6.47 38.15
CA GLN A 176 16.94 7.43 37.13
C GLN A 176 16.73 6.76 35.76
N PHE A 177 17.55 5.78 35.41
CA PHE A 177 17.39 5.01 34.17
C PHE A 177 16.07 4.25 34.17
N TYR A 178 15.72 3.54 35.25
CA TYR A 178 14.44 2.80 35.30
C TYR A 178 13.23 3.73 35.42
N ALA A 179 13.33 4.86 36.14
CA ALA A 179 12.25 5.83 36.25
C ALA A 179 11.92 6.49 34.89
N ASN A 180 12.93 6.72 34.05
CA ASN A 180 12.78 7.50 32.81
C ASN A 180 12.87 6.64 31.53
N SER A 181 13.30 5.38 31.62
CA SER A 181 13.38 4.48 30.47
C SER A 181 12.15 3.62 30.35
N ARG A 182 11.67 3.48 29.12
CA ARG A 182 10.49 2.67 28.73
C ARG A 182 10.65 1.16 28.99
N LEU A 183 11.83 0.75 29.46
CA LEU A 183 12.15 -0.62 29.90
C LEU A 183 11.41 -1.01 31.20
N HIS A 184 10.92 -0.04 31.99
CA HIS A 184 10.15 -0.33 33.22
C HIS A 184 8.74 -0.91 32.98
N HIS A 185 8.23 -0.89 31.74
CA HIS A 185 6.94 -1.47 31.41
C HIS A 185 6.99 -2.96 31.05
N ILE A 186 8.19 -3.53 30.89
CA ILE A 186 8.35 -4.91 30.38
C ILE A 186 8.65 -5.91 31.52
N SER A 187 8.88 -5.44 32.75
CA SER A 187 9.27 -6.27 33.89
C SER A 187 8.11 -6.71 34.79
N ALA A 188 6.85 -6.58 34.34
CA ALA A 188 5.68 -7.03 35.09
C ALA A 188 4.99 -8.20 34.37
N TRP A 189 5.61 -9.38 34.43
CA TRP A 189 4.98 -10.69 34.27
C TRP A 189 5.65 -11.66 35.24
#